data_AF-A0A2V6U9P7-F1
#
_entry.id   AF-A0A2V6U9P7-F1
#
_cell.length_a   1.000
_cell.length_b   1.000
_cell.length_c   1.000
_cell.angle_alpha   90.00
_cell.angle_beta   90.00
_cell.angle_gamma   90.00
#
_symmetry.space_group_name_H-M   'P 1'
#
loop_
_entity.id
_entity.type
_entity.pdbx_description
1 polymer ?
#
loop_
_entity_poly.entity_id
_entity_poly.type
_entity_poly.pdbx_seq_one_letter_code
_entity_poly.pdbx_strand_id
1 'polypeptide(L)'
;MRSGIIGGALGYRLLRWLWDLTGHKDWCSGANHRGCSKVKALFGPGIWSRLRGKVVIDFGCGNGAEAIEVAQRGAKRVIGIDIRPKILEAARSEAAAAG
;
A
#
# COMPACT_ATOMS: atom_id res chain seq x y z
N MET A 1 -9.84 -23.48 -34.60
CA MET A 1 -9.96 -22.83 -33.27
C MET A 1 -9.39 -23.78 -32.24
N ARG A 2 -8.17 -23.54 -31.75
CA ARG A 2 -7.50 -24.42 -30.78
C ARG A 2 -7.81 -23.96 -29.37
N SER A 3 -8.60 -24.76 -28.66
CA SER A 3 -8.82 -24.65 -27.21
C SER A 3 -7.49 -24.81 -26.51
N GLY A 4 -7.02 -23.76 -25.82
CA GLY A 4 -5.82 -23.83 -25.00
C GLY A 4 -5.98 -24.89 -23.91
N ILE A 5 -4.97 -25.76 -23.76
CA ILE A 5 -4.91 -26.84 -22.76
C ILE A 5 -4.69 -26.29 -21.34
N ILE A 6 -4.39 -25.00 -21.21
CA ILE A 6 -4.04 -24.36 -19.93
C ILE A 6 -5.24 -23.53 -19.45
N GLY A 7 -6.21 -24.19 -18.83
CA GLY A 7 -7.40 -23.54 -18.25
C GLY A 7 -8.23 -24.52 -17.40
N GLY A 8 -9.01 -23.98 -16.44
CA GLY A 8 -9.84 -24.79 -15.54
C GLY A 8 -9.10 -25.30 -14.29
N ALA A 9 -9.67 -26.31 -13.63
CA ALA A 9 -9.17 -26.80 -12.34
C ALA A 9 -7.72 -27.30 -12.38
N LEU A 10 -7.29 -27.89 -13.50
CA LEU A 10 -5.91 -28.35 -13.68
C LEU A 10 -4.92 -27.18 -13.79
N GLY A 11 -5.26 -26.17 -14.59
CA GLY A 11 -4.48 -24.94 -14.70
C GLY A 11 -4.39 -24.20 -13.37
N TYR A 12 -5.50 -24.12 -12.62
CA TYR A 12 -5.51 -23.53 -11.29
C TYR A 12 -4.62 -24.29 -10.28
N ARG A 13 -4.63 -25.62 -10.32
CA ARG A 13 -3.75 -26.45 -9.46
C ARG A 13 -2.28 -26.27 -9.79
N LEU A 14 -1.93 -26.19 -11.08
CA LEU A 14 -0.57 -25.90 -11.53
C LEU A 14 -0.12 -24.51 -11.07
N LEU A 15 -0.97 -23.49 -11.24
CA LEU A 15 -0.68 -22.13 -10.77
C LEU A 15 -0.52 -22.08 -9.24
N ARG A 16 -1.34 -22.82 -8.47
CA ARG A 16 -1.17 -22.91 -7.01
C ARG A 16 0.12 -23.61 -6.61
N TRP A 17 0.49 -24.70 -7.29
CA TRP A 17 1.75 -25.37 -7.03
C TRP A 17 2.97 -24.48 -7.34
N LEU A 18 2.95 -23.75 -8.46
CA LEU A 18 3.98 -22.76 -8.80
C LEU A 18 4.00 -21.60 -7.79
N TRP A 19 2.84 -21.16 -7.31
CA TRP A 19 2.73 -20.12 -6.28
C TRP A 19 3.36 -20.57 -4.95
N ASP A 20 3.07 -21.79 -4.51
CA ASP A 20 3.64 -22.34 -3.28
C ASP A 20 5.17 -22.54 -3.37
N LEU A 21 5.68 -22.86 -4.56
CA LEU A 21 7.12 -22.99 -4.82
C LEU A 21 7.88 -21.65 -4.89
N THR A 22 7.22 -20.58 -5.34
CA THR A 22 7.87 -19.28 -5.58
C THR A 22 7.86 -18.35 -4.36
N GLY A 23 7.19 -18.72 -3.27
CA GLY A 23 7.38 -18.09 -1.95
C GLY A 23 7.04 -16.60 -1.86
N HIS A 24 6.41 -16.00 -2.88
CA HIS A 24 6.05 -14.58 -2.90
C HIS A 24 4.82 -14.29 -2.01
N LYS A 25 4.96 -14.47 -0.69
CA LYS A 25 3.92 -14.12 0.30
C LYS A 25 3.86 -12.62 0.63
N ASP A 26 4.79 -11.82 0.11
CA ASP A 26 5.09 -10.49 0.65
C ASP A 26 4.73 -9.30 -0.25
N TRP A 27 4.09 -9.52 -1.40
CA TRP A 27 3.74 -8.42 -2.32
C TRP A 27 2.78 -7.39 -1.70
N CYS A 28 2.00 -7.79 -0.69
CA CYS A 28 1.12 -6.89 0.08
C CYS A 28 1.53 -6.71 1.54
N SER A 29 2.65 -7.29 2.00
CA SER A 29 3.07 -7.16 3.41
C SER A 29 3.77 -5.84 3.71
N GLY A 30 4.10 -5.05 2.69
CA GLY A 30 4.90 -3.83 2.82
C GLY A 30 6.36 -4.09 3.21
N ALA A 31 6.77 -5.37 3.31
CA ALA A 31 8.08 -5.79 3.76
C ALA A 31 9.24 -5.26 2.90
N ASN A 32 9.00 -5.07 1.59
CA ASN A 32 9.98 -4.52 0.65
C ASN A 32 10.38 -3.06 0.93
N HIS A 33 9.70 -2.38 1.86
CA HIS A 33 9.98 -0.99 2.20
C HIS A 33 10.28 -0.82 3.71
N ARG A 34 10.70 -1.89 4.39
CA ARG A 34 11.14 -1.78 5.78
C ARG A 34 12.38 -0.88 5.86
N GLY A 35 12.25 0.25 6.57
CA GLY A 35 13.33 1.22 6.77
C GLY A 35 13.41 2.33 5.73
N CYS A 36 12.53 2.35 4.71
CA CYS A 36 12.48 3.40 3.70
C CYS A 36 11.04 3.85 3.43
N SER A 37 10.87 5.14 3.14
CA SER A 37 9.57 5.70 2.77
C SER A 37 9.03 5.03 1.51
N LYS A 38 7.86 4.39 1.61
CA LYS A 38 7.15 3.83 0.44
C LYS A 38 6.82 4.89 -0.59
N VAL A 39 6.36 6.05 -0.12
CA VAL A 39 5.99 7.17 -0.99
C VAL A 39 7.22 7.64 -1.79
N LYS A 40 8.39 7.77 -1.14
CA LYS A 40 9.63 8.11 -1.85
C LYS A 40 10.06 7.00 -2.81
N ALA A 41 9.97 5.74 -2.41
CA ALA A 41 10.39 4.61 -3.24
C ALA A 41 9.57 4.50 -4.52
N LEU A 42 8.26 4.71 -4.43
CA LEU A 42 7.33 4.57 -5.55
C LEU A 42 7.29 5.81 -6.46
N PHE A 43 7.36 7.02 -5.89
CA PHE A 43 7.18 8.27 -6.64
C PHE A 43 8.47 9.07 -6.84
N GLY A 44 9.59 8.59 -6.31
CA GLY A 44 10.88 9.28 -6.32
C GLY A 44 10.97 10.44 -5.32
N PRO A 45 12.17 11.03 -5.11
CA PRO A 45 12.39 12.10 -4.13
C PRO A 45 11.64 13.40 -4.44
N GLY A 46 11.33 13.67 -5.71
CA GLY A 46 10.62 14.88 -6.15
C GLY A 46 9.15 14.92 -5.73
N ILE A 47 8.58 13.82 -5.22
CA ILE A 47 7.19 13.79 -4.75
C ILE A 47 6.92 14.81 -3.63
N TRP A 48 7.91 15.03 -2.76
CA TRP A 48 7.74 15.89 -1.58
C TRP A 48 7.52 17.35 -1.93
N SER A 49 8.17 17.85 -3.00
CA SER A 49 7.91 19.22 -3.47
C SER A 49 6.51 19.36 -4.07
N ARG A 50 6.00 18.30 -4.73
CA ARG A 50 4.66 18.28 -5.33
C ARG A 50 3.54 18.25 -4.29
N LEU A 51 3.74 17.54 -3.18
CA LEU A 51 2.75 17.39 -2.12
C LEU A 51 2.74 18.57 -1.12
N ARG A 52 3.84 19.33 -1.03
CA ARG A 52 3.97 20.46 -0.10
C ARG A 52 2.85 21.47 -0.29
N GLY A 53 2.16 21.82 0.80
CA GLY A 53 1.05 22.75 0.83
C GLY A 53 -0.24 22.26 0.14
N LYS A 54 -0.30 21.01 -0.33
CA LYS A 54 -1.48 20.44 -0.99
C LYS A 54 -2.38 19.70 -0.01
N VAL A 55 -3.65 19.57 -0.38
CA VAL A 55 -4.56 18.61 0.26
C VAL A 55 -4.43 17.29 -0.50
N VAL A 56 -4.18 16.20 0.22
CA VAL A 56 -3.92 14.86 -0.33
C VAL A 56 -4.98 13.89 0.15
N ILE A 57 -5.42 12.99 -0.73
CA ILE A 57 -6.30 11.87 -0.38
C ILE A 57 -5.50 10.58 -0.53
N ASP A 58 -5.50 9.75 0.51
CA ASP A 58 -4.82 8.44 0.53
C ASP A 58 -5.87 7.32 0.53
N PHE A 59 -5.97 6.62 -0.61
CA PHE A 59 -6.94 5.53 -0.80
C PHE A 59 -6.35 4.20 -0.34
N GLY A 60 -7.04 3.53 0.59
CA GLY A 60 -6.52 2.33 1.25
C GLY A 60 -5.43 2.67 2.26
N CYS A 61 -5.66 3.70 3.09
CA CYS A 61 -4.62 4.26 3.96
C CYS A 61 -4.11 3.30 5.05
N GLY A 62 -4.76 2.14 5.26
CA GLY A 62 -4.33 1.17 6.25
C GLY A 62 -4.27 1.77 7.65
N ASN A 63 -3.15 1.58 8.34
CA ASN A 63 -2.91 2.18 9.67
C ASN A 63 -2.39 3.63 9.60
N GLY A 64 -2.43 4.27 8.43
CA GLY A 64 -2.14 5.70 8.26
C GLY A 64 -0.66 6.06 8.18
N ALA A 65 0.28 5.11 8.16
CA ALA A 65 1.72 5.42 8.18
C ALA A 65 2.16 6.34 7.04
N GLU A 66 1.71 6.06 5.82
CA GLU A 66 2.01 6.84 4.62
C GLU A 66 1.30 8.21 4.63
N ALA A 67 0.05 8.24 5.11
CA ALA A 67 -0.71 9.48 5.26
C ALA A 67 -0.05 10.45 6.28
N ILE A 68 0.40 9.91 7.42
CA ILE A 68 1.13 10.65 8.46
C ILE A 68 2.46 11.15 7.90
N GLU A 69 3.22 10.31 7.19
CA GLU A 69 4.48 10.72 6.56
C GLU A 69 4.26 11.91 5.59
N VAL A 70 3.22 11.84 4.75
CA VAL A 70 2.90 12.91 3.80
C VAL A 70 2.53 14.20 4.52
N ALA A 71 1.77 14.12 5.62
CA ALA A 71 1.44 15.27 6.46
C ALA A 71 2.70 15.90 7.07
N GLN A 72 3.55 15.09 7.72
CA GLN A 72 4.80 15.54 8.36
C GLN A 72 5.79 16.18 7.37
N ARG A 73 5.76 15.77 6.10
CA ARG A 73 6.62 16.35 5.05
C ARG A 73 6.05 17.62 4.42
N GLY A 74 4.95 18.13 4.95
CA GLY A 74 4.44 19.48 4.67
C GLY A 74 3.25 19.53 3.72
N ALA A 75 2.51 18.43 3.52
CA ALA A 75 1.17 18.53 2.96
C ALA A 75 0.28 19.38 3.88
N LYS A 76 -0.63 20.18 3.30
CA LYS A 76 -1.53 21.04 4.07
C LYS A 76 -2.55 20.23 4.88
N ARG A 77 -3.02 19.12 4.30
CA ARG A 77 -3.95 18.18 4.93
C ARG A 77 -3.87 16.85 4.19
N VAL A 78 -3.97 15.75 4.93
CA VAL A 78 -4.11 14.41 4.34
C VAL A 78 -5.44 13.81 4.81
N ILE A 79 -6.18 13.21 3.89
CA ILE A 79 -7.47 12.55 4.15
C ILE A 79 -7.29 11.08 3.83
N GLY A 80 -7.19 10.23 4.86
CA GLY A 80 -7.11 8.78 4.70
C GLY A 80 -8.49 8.15 4.52
N ILE A 81 -8.61 7.25 3.55
CA ILE A 81 -9.82 6.47 3.28
C ILE A 81 -9.45 4.99 3.33
N ASP A 82 -10.17 4.19 4.12
CA ASP A 82 -10.07 2.73 4.10
C ASP A 82 -11.47 2.15 4.36
N ILE A 83 -11.76 0.99 3.77
CA ILE A 83 -13.06 0.32 3.94
C ILE A 83 -13.19 -0.38 5.29
N ARG A 84 -12.06 -0.66 5.97
CA ARG A 84 -12.03 -1.45 7.20
C ARG A 84 -12.14 -0.53 8.42
N PRO A 85 -13.26 -0.50 9.15
CA PRO A 85 -13.43 0.46 10.26
C PRO A 85 -12.38 0.28 11.36
N LYS A 86 -12.03 -0.98 11.68
CA LYS A 86 -11.02 -1.31 12.70
C LYS A 86 -9.63 -0.73 12.39
N ILE A 87 -9.24 -0.67 11.12
CA ILE A 87 -7.92 -0.11 10.76
C ILE A 87 -7.93 1.41 10.84
N LEU A 88 -9.07 2.05 10.56
CA LEU A 88 -9.22 3.49 10.70
C LEU A 88 -9.08 3.96 12.15
N GLU A 89 -9.54 3.17 13.14
CA GLU A 89 -9.32 3.50 14.54
C GLU A 89 -7.82 3.50 14.90
N ALA A 90 -7.07 2.51 14.43
CA ALA A 90 -5.62 2.50 14.56
C ALA A 90 -4.98 3.70 13.85
N ALA A 91 -5.39 3.99 12.60
CA ALA A 91 -4.87 5.12 11.83
C ALA A 91 -5.11 6.47 12.51
N ARG A 92 -6.29 6.67 13.11
CA ARG A 92 -6.60 7.87 13.89
C ARG A 92 -5.75 7.98 15.15
N SER A 93 -5.54 6.88 15.86
CA SER A 93 -4.69 6.85 17.05
C SER A 93 -3.23 7.18 16.71
N GLU A 94 -2.69 6.59 15.65
CA GLU A 94 -1.32 6.87 15.17
C GLU A 94 -1.19 8.33 14.71
N ALA A 95 -2.18 8.86 13.98
CA ALA A 95 -2.18 10.25 13.56
C ALA A 95 -2.24 11.21 14.75
N ALA A 96 -3.09 10.94 15.75
CA ALA A 96 -3.16 11.75 16.97
C ALA A 96 -1.84 11.72 17.76
N ALA A 97 -1.14 10.58 17.79
CA ALA A 97 0.17 10.46 18.42
C ALA A 97 1.28 11.21 17.65
N ALA A 98 1.13 11.38 16.34
CA ALA A 98 2.10 12.02 15.46
C ALA A 98 2.00 13.56 15.40
N GLY A 99 0.88 14.13 15.87
CA GLY A 99 0.59 15.57 15.88
C GLY A 99 -0.08 16.07 14.59
#